data_AF-A0A8J2MR10-F1
#
_entry.id   AF-A0A8J2MR10-F1
#
_cell.length_a   1.000
_cell.length_b   1.000
_cell.length_c   1.000
_cell.angle_alpha   90.00
_cell.angle_beta   90.00
_cell.angle_gamma   90.00
#
_symmetry.space_group_name_H-M   'P 1'
#
loop_
_entity.id
_entity.type
_entity.pdbx_description
1 polymer ?
#
loop_
_entity_poly.entity_id
_entity_poly.type
_entity_poly.pdbx_seq_one_letter_code
_entity_poly.pdbx_strand_id
1 'polypeptide(L)'
;MRADFRFYFIPVIKFVIRSRNYATVGSKIIAEKEDKSFIDLNTEKLCTHVCVNYLIEGGEDPKILPDSEYPTWLFELKLERKKELEDLDPEVDGWLYWRAYRLRQLRQTHRIERLKQKFINLQDSPTMQKSGYRGKKTSLYEI
;
A
#
# COMPACT_ATOMS: atom_id res chain seq x y z
N MET A 1 37.54 18.52 2.10
CA MET A 1 37.33 17.21 1.45
C MET A 1 35.86 17.11 1.09
N ARG A 2 35.49 17.28 -0.19
CA ARG A 2 34.11 17.14 -0.66
C ARG A 2 33.85 15.65 -0.87
N ALA A 3 32.95 15.07 -0.09
CA ALA A 3 32.52 13.70 -0.28
C ALA A 3 31.48 13.67 -1.40
N ASP A 4 31.90 13.23 -2.58
CA ASP A 4 31.04 13.02 -3.74
C ASP A 4 30.15 11.79 -3.52
N PHE A 5 29.00 11.98 -2.89
CA PHE A 5 27.91 11.00 -2.88
C PHE A 5 27.28 10.95 -4.29
N ARG A 6 27.88 10.17 -5.18
CA ARG A 6 27.23 9.77 -6.44
C ARG A 6 26.04 8.88 -6.12
N PHE A 7 24.87 9.50 -5.94
CA PHE A 7 23.59 8.80 -5.98
C PHE A 7 23.41 8.24 -7.40
N TYR A 8 23.64 6.95 -7.56
CA TYR A 8 23.29 6.23 -8.78
C TYR A 8 21.76 6.24 -8.90
N PHE A 9 21.25 7.13 -9.74
CA PHE A 9 19.87 7.14 -10.20
C PHE A 9 19.66 5.89 -11.05
N ILE A 10 19.17 4.82 -10.44
CA ILE A 10 18.74 3.62 -11.16
C ILE A 10 17.47 4.01 -11.93
N PRO A 11 17.46 4.00 -13.28
CA PRO A 11 16.25 4.28 -14.03
C PRO A 11 15.24 3.17 -13.74
N VAL A 12 14.08 3.56 -13.19
CA VAL A 12 12.94 2.68 -13.01
C VAL A 12 12.48 2.26 -14.41
N ILE A 13 12.85 1.05 -14.82
CA ILE A 13 12.33 0.39 -16.02
C ILE A 13 10.80 0.33 -15.85
N LYS A 14 10.07 1.18 -16.58
CA LYS A 14 8.60 1.14 -16.62
C LYS A 14 8.19 -0.08 -17.44
N PHE A 15 8.11 -1.24 -16.79
CA PHE A 15 7.43 -2.40 -17.34
C PHE A 15 5.94 -2.07 -17.40
N VAL A 16 5.46 -1.62 -18.56
CA VAL A 16 4.02 -1.45 -18.80
C VAL A 16 3.44 -2.85 -18.95
N ILE A 17 2.98 -3.42 -17.84
CA ILE A 17 2.13 -4.62 -17.86
C ILE A 17 0.78 -4.18 -18.45
N ARG A 18 0.61 -4.40 -19.75
CA ARG A 18 -0.69 -4.23 -20.42
C ARG A 18 -1.57 -5.42 -20.06
N SER A 19 -2.28 -5.32 -18.94
CA SER A 19 -3.33 -6.27 -18.58
C SER A 19 -4.44 -6.21 -19.64
N ARG A 20 -4.58 -7.27 -20.43
CA ARG A 20 -5.75 -7.45 -21.30
C ARG A 20 -6.92 -7.86 -20.41
N ASN A 21 -7.87 -6.95 -20.20
CA ASN A 21 -9.14 -7.29 -19.55
C ASN A 21 -9.99 -8.04 -20.58
N TYR A 22 -10.09 -9.36 -20.45
CA TYR A 22 -11.11 -10.13 -21.15
C TYR A 22 -12.40 -10.02 -20.34
N ALA A 23 -13.50 -9.61 -20.98
CA ALA A 23 -14.82 -9.68 -20.36
C ALA A 23 -15.24 -11.15 -20.32
N THR A 24 -15.23 -11.75 -19.14
CA THR A 24 -15.91 -13.03 -18.94
C THR A 24 -17.42 -12.76 -18.87
N VAL A 25 -18.23 -13.61 -19.51
CA VAL A 25 -19.68 -13.51 -19.45
C VAL A 25 -20.09 -13.64 -17.98
N GLY A 26 -20.80 -12.63 -17.48
CA GLY A 26 -21.14 -12.46 -16.07
C GLY A 26 -21.88 -13.68 -15.52
N SER A 27 -21.14 -14.56 -14.85
CA SER A 27 -21.69 -15.50 -13.90
C SER A 27 -22.48 -14.69 -12.88
N LYS A 28 -23.73 -15.10 -12.56
CA LYS A 28 -24.47 -14.51 -11.45
C LYS A 28 -23.55 -14.55 -10.23
N ILE A 29 -23.30 -13.38 -9.62
CA ILE A 29 -22.56 -13.28 -8.37
C ILE A 29 -23.46 -13.92 -7.31
N ILE A 30 -23.37 -15.24 -7.19
CA ILE A 30 -23.90 -15.97 -6.05
C ILE A 30 -22.99 -15.52 -4.92
N ALA A 31 -23.55 -14.89 -3.89
CA ALA A 31 -22.82 -14.58 -2.68
C ALA A 31 -22.38 -15.91 -2.07
N GLU A 32 -21.16 -16.33 -2.38
CA GLU A 32 -20.50 -17.44 -1.71
C GLU A 32 -20.48 -17.08 -0.22
N LYS A 33 -21.17 -17.87 0.59
CA LYS A 33 -21.07 -17.74 2.04
C LYS A 33 -19.64 -18.11 2.38
N GLU A 34 -18.90 -17.16 2.94
CA GLU A 34 -17.56 -17.43 3.44
C GLU A 34 -17.65 -18.52 4.52
N ASP A 35 -17.08 -19.69 4.23
CA ASP A 35 -17.03 -20.81 5.19
C ASP A 35 -16.00 -20.47 6.27
N LYS A 36 -16.50 -19.98 7.41
CA LYS A 36 -15.72 -19.62 8.61
C LYS A 36 -15.48 -20.81 9.55
N SER A 37 -15.83 -22.02 9.10
CA SER A 37 -15.73 -23.28 9.85
C SER A 37 -14.30 -23.60 10.29
N PHE A 38 -13.31 -22.97 9.69
CA PHE A 38 -11.93 -23.11 10.10
C PHE A 38 -11.59 -22.42 11.44
N ILE A 39 -12.35 -21.39 11.83
CA ILE A 39 -12.06 -20.64 13.05
C ILE A 39 -12.49 -21.47 14.26
N ASP A 40 -11.53 -21.85 15.09
CA ASP A 40 -11.83 -22.51 16.36
C ASP A 40 -12.42 -21.50 17.35
N LEU A 41 -13.53 -21.87 18.01
CA LEU A 41 -14.23 -21.02 18.99
C LEU A 41 -13.91 -21.41 20.44
N ASN A 42 -13.12 -22.48 20.65
CA ASN A 42 -12.76 -22.95 21.99
C ASN A 42 -11.74 -22.02 22.65
N THR A 43 -12.14 -21.32 23.72
CA THR A 43 -11.30 -20.34 24.41
C THR A 43 -10.03 -20.95 24.99
N GLU A 44 -10.11 -22.14 25.60
CA GLU A 44 -8.96 -22.81 26.22
C GLU A 44 -7.86 -23.13 25.19
N LYS A 45 -8.27 -23.56 23.99
CA LYS A 45 -7.34 -23.87 22.90
C LYS A 45 -6.70 -22.61 22.32
N LEU A 46 -7.48 -21.53 22.15
CA LEU A 46 -6.97 -20.23 21.65
C LEU A 46 -5.96 -19.56 22.60
N CYS A 47 -6.09 -19.77 23.91
CA CYS A 47 -5.14 -19.24 24.89
C CYS A 47 -3.83 -20.05 24.98
N THR A 48 -3.84 -21.31 24.55
CA THR A 48 -2.72 -22.24 24.74
C THR A 48 -1.95 -22.54 23.45
N HIS A 49 -2.61 -22.44 22.29
CA HIS A 49 -2.04 -22.82 20.99
C HIS A 49 -2.30 -21.73 19.94
N VAL A 50 -1.40 -21.62 18.98
CA VAL A 50 -1.56 -20.78 17.80
C VAL A 50 -2.32 -21.60 16.75
N CYS A 51 -3.63 -21.41 16.65
CA CYS A 51 -4.52 -22.15 15.76
C CYS A 51 -4.31 -21.76 14.26
N VAL A 52 -3.25 -22.26 13.63
CA VAL A 52 -2.91 -22.02 12.20
C VAL A 52 -3.16 -23.26 11.34
N ASN A 53 -3.75 -24.32 11.89
CA ASN A 53 -3.80 -25.63 11.22
C ASN A 53 -4.53 -25.71 9.86
N TYR A 54 -5.32 -24.71 9.44
CA TYR A 54 -5.84 -24.68 8.06
C TYR A 54 -4.74 -24.61 7.01
N LEU A 55 -3.62 -23.96 7.33
CA LEU A 55 -2.60 -23.65 6.35
C LEU A 55 -1.59 -24.80 6.19
N ILE A 56 -1.55 -25.71 7.16
CA ILE A 56 -0.55 -26.77 7.25
C ILE A 56 -1.28 -28.12 7.28
N GLU A 57 -1.28 -28.83 6.17
CA GLU A 57 -1.83 -30.19 6.10
C GLU A 57 -0.97 -31.13 6.97
N GLY A 58 -1.44 -31.44 8.17
CA GLY A 58 -0.88 -32.51 9.02
C GLY A 58 0.09 -32.09 10.13
N GLY A 59 0.13 -30.80 10.51
CA GLY A 59 0.89 -30.34 11.68
C GLY A 59 0.05 -30.31 12.97
N GLU A 60 0.70 -30.48 14.13
CA GLU A 60 0.11 -30.06 15.41
C GLU A 60 0.23 -28.53 15.57
N ASP A 61 -0.76 -27.89 16.21
CA ASP A 61 -0.75 -26.45 16.45
C ASP A 61 0.42 -26.06 17.39
N PRO A 62 1.26 -25.06 17.06
CA PRO A 62 2.33 -24.61 17.93
C PRO A 62 1.80 -24.12 19.29
N LYS A 63 2.38 -24.60 20.38
CA LYS A 63 2.03 -24.17 21.75
C LYS A 63 2.64 -22.82 22.09
N ILE A 64 1.87 -22.02 22.83
CA ILE A 64 2.34 -20.75 23.40
C ILE A 64 3.15 -21.07 24.66
N LEU A 65 4.40 -20.59 24.69
CA LEU A 65 5.38 -20.81 25.75
C LEU A 65 5.32 -19.65 26.77
N PRO A 66 5.94 -19.76 27.94
CA PRO A 66 6.03 -18.63 28.87
C PRO A 66 6.88 -17.49 28.30
N ASP A 67 6.59 -16.25 28.71
CA ASP A 67 7.24 -15.02 28.23
C ASP A 67 8.78 -15.04 28.30
N SER A 68 9.36 -15.82 29.21
CA SER A 68 10.81 -15.97 29.39
C SER A 68 11.53 -16.67 28.23
N GLU A 69 10.83 -17.48 27.44
CA GLU A 69 11.42 -18.17 26.29
C GLU A 69 11.48 -17.27 25.05
N TYR A 70 10.70 -16.20 25.03
CA TYR A 70 10.68 -15.26 23.93
C TYR A 70 11.74 -14.16 24.10
N PRO A 71 12.33 -13.69 23.00
CA PRO A 71 13.32 -12.63 23.08
C PRO A 71 12.69 -11.31 23.53
N THR A 72 13.43 -10.52 24.32
CA THR A 72 12.94 -9.29 24.96
C THR A 72 12.42 -8.25 23.96
N TRP A 73 13.03 -8.16 22.78
CA TRP A 73 12.62 -7.21 21.73
C TRP A 73 11.18 -7.41 21.27
N LEU A 74 10.59 -8.61 21.47
CA LEU A 74 9.19 -8.88 21.11
C LEU A 74 8.23 -7.98 21.89
N PHE A 75 8.51 -7.75 23.18
CA PHE A 75 7.70 -6.93 24.06
C PHE A 75 8.01 -5.44 23.97
N GLU A 76 9.13 -5.09 23.34
CA GLU A 76 9.53 -3.70 23.07
C GLU A 76 8.89 -3.14 21.79
N LEU A 77 8.19 -3.98 21.01
CA LEU A 77 7.52 -3.56 19.78
C LEU A 77 6.40 -2.54 20.07
N LYS A 78 6.41 -1.44 19.32
CA LYS A 78 5.33 -0.44 19.35
C LYS A 78 4.08 -0.99 18.67
N LEU A 79 3.10 -1.39 19.48
CA LEU A 79 1.77 -1.87 19.04
C LEU A 79 0.82 -0.72 18.64
N GLU A 80 1.24 0.52 18.87
CA GLU A 80 0.47 1.71 18.53
C GLU A 80 0.29 1.87 17.01
N ARG A 81 -0.74 2.62 16.62
CA ARG A 81 -0.94 3.00 15.23
C ARG A 81 0.33 3.70 14.73
N LYS A 82 0.73 3.35 13.51
CA LYS A 82 1.83 4.03 12.83
C LYS A 82 1.59 5.56 12.82
N LYS A 83 2.54 6.29 13.40
CA LYS A 83 2.58 7.76 13.41
C LYS A 83 2.48 8.34 11.99
N GLU A 84 1.83 9.49 11.88
CA GLU A 84 1.72 10.20 10.60
C GLU A 84 3.01 10.95 10.28
N LEU A 85 3.23 11.29 9.00
CA LEU A 85 4.49 11.93 8.57
C LEU A 85 4.78 13.23 9.33
N GLU A 86 3.74 13.94 9.76
CA GLU A 86 3.83 15.23 10.45
C GLU A 86 4.32 15.08 11.90
N ASP A 87 4.11 13.90 12.51
CA ASP A 87 4.54 13.58 13.87
C ASP A 87 5.93 12.91 13.92
N LEU A 88 6.50 12.56 12.76
CA LEU A 88 7.84 11.98 12.69
C LEU A 88 8.89 13.07 12.55
N ASP A 89 9.98 12.94 13.31
CA ASP A 89 11.15 13.81 13.21
C ASP A 89 12.23 13.10 12.37
N PRO A 90 12.79 13.74 11.32
CA PRO A 90 13.89 13.17 10.54
C PRO A 90 15.13 12.82 11.37
N GLU A 91 15.41 13.52 12.47
CA GLU A 91 16.61 13.28 13.29
C GLU A 91 16.40 12.14 14.31
N VAL A 92 15.17 11.97 14.82
CA VAL A 92 14.85 10.96 15.84
C VAL A 92 14.40 9.65 15.21
N ASP A 93 13.48 9.70 14.25
CA ASP A 93 12.89 8.52 13.62
C ASP A 93 13.65 8.07 12.35
N GLY A 94 14.55 8.94 11.85
CA GLY A 94 15.51 8.63 10.79
C GLY A 94 14.86 8.05 9.54
N TRP A 95 15.09 6.75 9.30
CA TRP A 95 14.60 6.03 8.12
C TRP A 95 13.07 5.98 8.02
N LEU A 96 12.35 5.91 9.15
CA LEU A 96 10.89 5.80 9.15
C LEU A 96 10.24 7.07 8.55
N TYR A 97 10.82 8.23 8.83
CA TYR A 97 10.41 9.52 8.27
C TYR A 97 10.51 9.50 6.75
N TRP A 98 11.71 9.19 6.22
CA TRP A 98 11.96 9.19 4.78
C TRP A 98 11.11 8.16 4.02
N ARG A 99 10.87 6.99 4.63
CA ARG A 99 9.95 5.99 4.07
C ARG A 99 8.52 6.52 3.99
N ALA A 100 8.04 7.19 5.04
CA ALA A 100 6.71 7.79 5.06
C ALA A 100 6.59 8.93 4.06
N TYR A 101 7.62 9.78 3.95
CA TYR A 101 7.71 10.87 2.99
C TYR A 101 7.59 10.36 1.55
N ARG A 102 8.40 9.35 1.20
CA ARG A 102 8.38 8.78 -0.15
C ARG A 102 7.04 8.15 -0.49
N LEU A 103 6.41 7.48 0.47
CA LEU A 103 5.09 6.88 0.28
C LEU A 103 4.00 7.95 0.06
N ARG A 104 4.04 9.07 0.79
CA ARG A 104 3.14 10.22 0.58
C ARG A 104 3.29 10.79 -0.83
N GLN A 105 4.53 10.95 -1.30
CA GLN A 105 4.80 11.43 -2.65
C GLN A 105 4.23 10.49 -3.72
N LEU A 106 4.46 9.17 -3.60
CA LEU A 106 3.93 8.18 -4.54
C LEU A 106 2.40 8.19 -4.57
N ARG A 107 1.74 8.25 -3.41
CA ARG A 107 0.27 8.36 -3.33
C ARG A 107 -0.24 9.61 -4.04
N GLN A 108 0.44 10.75 -3.86
CA GLN A 108 0.06 11.99 -4.52
C GLN A 108 0.23 11.90 -6.04
N THR A 109 1.34 11.33 -6.52
CA THR A 109 1.57 11.10 -7.95
C THR A 109 0.49 10.20 -8.55
N HIS A 110 0.18 9.07 -7.92
CA HIS A 110 -0.87 8.17 -8.40
C HIS A 110 -2.26 8.84 -8.39
N ARG A 111 -2.55 9.67 -7.38
CA ARG A 111 -3.79 10.46 -7.34
C ARG A 111 -3.86 11.44 -8.51
N ILE A 112 -2.79 12.18 -8.76
CA ILE A 112 -2.70 13.13 -9.87
C ILE A 112 -2.84 12.42 -11.21
N GLU A 113 -2.17 11.28 -11.42
CA GLU A 113 -2.25 10.50 -12.65
C GLU A 113 -3.68 9.98 -12.91
N ARG A 114 -4.35 9.45 -11.89
CA ARG A 114 -5.75 9.02 -11.99
C ARG A 114 -6.68 10.19 -12.33
N LEU A 115 -6.44 11.36 -11.75
CA LEU A 115 -7.22 12.56 -12.02
C LEU A 115 -6.95 13.09 -13.43
N LYS A 116 -5.70 13.15 -13.87
CA LYS A 116 -5.32 13.56 -15.23
C LYS A 116 -6.11 12.77 -16.26
N GLN A 117 -6.17 11.43 -16.15
CA GLN A 117 -6.95 10.60 -17.07
C GLN A 117 -8.44 10.95 -17.12
N LYS A 118 -9.04 11.28 -15.97
CA LYS A 118 -10.45 11.70 -15.90
C LYS A 118 -10.68 13.09 -16.50
N PHE A 119 -9.70 13.98 -16.35
CA PHE A 119 -9.76 15.34 -16.86
C PHE A 119 -9.31 15.49 -18.32
N ILE A 120 -8.65 14.50 -18.92
CA ILE A 120 -8.32 14.49 -20.37
C ILE A 120 -9.60 14.70 -21.20
N ASN A 121 -10.67 13.98 -20.87
CA ASN A 121 -11.96 14.10 -21.58
C ASN A 121 -12.73 15.38 -21.21
N LEU A 122 -12.34 16.08 -20.14
CA LEU A 122 -12.95 17.35 -19.76
C LEU A 122 -12.31 18.52 -20.52
N GLN A 123 -11.00 18.47 -20.77
CA GLN A 123 -10.26 19.55 -21.44
C GLN A 123 -10.66 19.78 -22.91
N ASP A 124 -11.22 18.76 -23.57
CA ASP A 124 -11.77 18.85 -24.93
C ASP A 124 -13.30 18.73 -24.99
N SER A 125 -14.00 18.82 -23.84
CA SER A 125 -15.46 18.72 -23.83
C SER A 125 -16.14 19.93 -24.49
N PRO A 126 -17.20 19.74 -25.30
CA PRO A 126 -17.96 20.85 -25.90
C PRO A 126 -18.55 21.82 -24.87
N THR A 127 -18.86 21.33 -23.66
CA THR A 127 -19.33 22.17 -22.54
C THR A 127 -18.24 23.04 -21.95
N MET A 128 -17.00 22.54 -21.92
CA MET A 128 -15.85 23.29 -21.40
C MET A 128 -15.39 24.37 -22.39
N GLN A 129 -15.48 24.10 -23.71
CA GLN A 129 -15.28 25.11 -24.76
C GLN A 129 -16.32 26.24 -24.71
N LYS A 130 -17.59 25.93 -24.41
CA LYS A 130 -18.67 26.92 -24.25
C LYS A 130 -18.50 27.84 -23.03
N SER A 131 -17.79 27.38 -22.00
CA SER A 131 -17.53 28.18 -20.78
C SER A 131 -16.55 29.35 -20.98
N GLY A 132 -15.90 29.45 -22.15
CA GLY A 132 -14.93 30.51 -22.45
C GLY A 132 -13.56 30.36 -21.77
N TYR A 133 -13.37 29.34 -20.93
CA TYR A 133 -12.08 29.07 -20.27
C TYR A 133 -11.06 28.49 -21.27
N ARG A 134 -10.28 29.37 -21.93
CA ARG A 134 -9.05 28.96 -22.63
C ARG A 134 -7.95 28.78 -21.60
N GLY A 135 -7.70 27.55 -21.17
CA GLY A 135 -6.50 27.23 -20.41
C GLY A 135 -5.26 27.76 -21.14
N LYS A 136 -4.40 28.52 -20.45
CA LYS A 136 -3.12 28.97 -21.01
C LYS A 136 -2.31 27.72 -21.35
N LYS A 137 -2.11 27.45 -22.64
CA LYS A 137 -1.16 26.43 -23.10
C LYS A 137 0.24 27.00 -22.85
N THR A 138 0.78 26.82 -21.66
CA THR A 138 2.21 27.01 -21.45
C THR A 138 2.91 25.89 -22.21
N SER A 139 3.52 26.19 -23.35
CA SER A 139 4.38 25.27 -24.08
C SER A 139 5.48 24.83 -23.10
N LEU A 140 5.65 23.53 -22.88
CA LEU A 140 6.70 23.00 -22.00
C LEU A 140 8.12 23.14 -22.62
N TYR A 141 8.28 24.00 -23.63
CA TYR A 141 9.49 24.19 -24.45
C TYR A 141 9.81 25.68 -24.69
N GLU A 142 9.32 26.57 -23.84
CA GLU A 142 9.77 27.97 -23.80
C GLU A 142 10.36 28.27 -22.41
N ILE A 143 11.60 27.82 -22.21
CA ILE A 143 12.57 28.34 -21.25
C ILE A 143 13.92 28.40 -21.97
#